data_AF-A0A6N8B9F8-F1
#
_entry.id   AF-A0A6N8B9F8-F1
#
_cell.length_a   1.000
_cell.length_b   1.000
_cell.length_c   1.000
_cell.angle_alpha   90.00
_cell.angle_beta   90.00
_cell.angle_gamma   90.00
#
_symmetry.space_group_name_H-M   'P 1'
#
loop_
_entity.id
_entity.type
_entity.pdbx_description
1 polymer ?
#
loop_
_entity_poly.entity_id
_entity_poly.type
_entity_poly.pdbx_seq_one_letter_code
_entity_poly.pdbx_strand_id
1 'polypeptide(L)'
;MTGNASKRGKDPVIYGFLAGVLGVVGDEIVHWVAVYFNIARSTTGHYLSQLMFPHQPVVLSKLLLGEFTHFFAGGIMGLALLLIFFVSGSRFGVTKGIGLGLALWVLHVAIIPNLISPRPYIYRTFNEALVDMGAHLAWGAITALFILYIFFKQSDRLIKDAAKSANICLWKKLTNNIIKGRFFIRLKR
;
A
#
# COMPACT_ATOMS: atom_id res chain seq x y z
N MET A 1 35.02 -3.67 -19.81
CA MET A 1 33.65 -4.22 -19.86
C MET A 1 32.99 -4.02 -18.49
N THR A 2 32.53 -2.82 -18.20
CA THR A 2 31.80 -2.50 -16.96
C THR A 2 30.32 -2.50 -17.27
N GLY A 3 29.73 -3.69 -17.18
CA GLY A 3 28.30 -3.90 -17.43
C GLY A 3 27.46 -3.15 -16.41
N ASN A 4 26.95 -2.00 -16.83
CA ASN A 4 25.72 -1.31 -16.41
C ASN A 4 24.94 -1.97 -15.24
N ALA A 5 25.44 -1.82 -14.02
CA ALA A 5 24.84 -2.31 -12.78
C ALA A 5 23.71 -1.41 -12.24
N SER A 6 22.94 -0.74 -13.11
CA SER A 6 21.92 0.22 -12.69
C SER A 6 20.62 0.09 -13.48
N LYS A 7 20.06 -1.12 -13.51
CA LYS A 7 18.60 -1.25 -13.49
C LYS A 7 18.20 -1.54 -12.05
N ARG A 8 18.32 -0.54 -11.16
CA ARG A 8 17.78 -0.67 -9.80
C ARG A 8 16.28 -0.90 -9.95
N GLY A 9 15.85 -2.14 -9.72
CA GLY A 9 14.45 -2.44 -9.47
C GLY A 9 13.95 -1.48 -8.40
N LYS A 10 12.78 -0.91 -8.64
CA LYS A 10 12.06 -0.09 -7.66
C LYS A 10 11.91 -0.89 -6.37
N ASP A 11 12.32 -0.33 -5.23
CA ASP A 11 12.29 -1.02 -3.94
C ASP A 11 10.84 -1.28 -3.52
N PRO A 12 10.38 -2.55 -3.52
CA PRO A 12 8.99 -2.89 -3.20
C PRO A 12 8.59 -2.39 -1.82
N VAL A 13 9.51 -2.33 -0.86
CA VAL A 13 9.25 -1.84 0.49
C VAL A 13 8.87 -0.37 0.44
N ILE A 14 9.65 0.46 -0.24
CA ILE A 14 9.34 1.90 -0.36
C ILE A 14 7.97 2.11 -1.03
N TYR A 15 7.67 1.36 -2.08
CA TYR A 15 6.37 1.49 -2.77
C TYR A 15 5.18 0.99 -1.94
N GLY A 16 5.33 -0.11 -1.21
CA GLY A 16 4.29 -0.61 -0.31
C GLY A 16 4.02 0.37 0.83
N PHE A 17 5.08 0.95 1.42
CA PHE A 17 4.96 1.96 2.46
C PHE A 17 4.26 3.23 1.94
N LEU A 18 4.71 3.77 0.80
CA LEU A 18 4.09 4.95 0.19
C LEU A 18 2.64 4.71 -0.24
N ALA A 19 2.30 3.50 -0.70
CA ALA A 19 0.92 3.15 -0.99
C ALA A 19 0.04 3.19 0.27
N GLY A 20 0.57 2.72 1.40
CA GLY A 20 -0.10 2.78 2.70
C GLY A 20 -0.32 4.22 3.17
N VAL A 21 0.72 5.07 3.05
CA VAL A 21 0.65 6.51 3.35
C VAL A 21 -0.41 7.21 2.51
N LEU A 22 -0.49 6.93 1.21
CA LEU A 22 -1.53 7.49 0.33
C LEU A 22 -2.93 6.97 0.69
N GLY A 23 -3.03 5.73 1.16
CA GLY A 23 -4.26 5.22 1.75
C GLY A 23 -4.71 6.06 2.94
N VAL A 24 -3.78 6.45 3.83
CA VAL A 24 -4.08 7.28 5.01
C VAL A 24 -4.54 8.67 4.61
N VAL A 25 -4.00 9.24 3.52
CA VAL A 25 -4.56 10.50 2.99
C VAL A 25 -6.05 10.35 2.64
N GLY A 26 -6.42 9.23 2.02
CA GLY A 26 -7.83 8.92 1.72
C GLY A 26 -8.68 8.75 2.98
N ASP A 27 -8.15 8.05 3.98
CA ASP A 27 -8.77 7.88 5.30
C ASP A 27 -9.05 9.24 5.97
N GLU A 28 -8.04 10.11 6.04
CA GLU A 28 -8.16 11.43 6.65
C GLU A 28 -9.16 12.33 5.89
N ILE A 29 -9.21 12.26 4.56
CA ILE A 29 -10.23 12.99 3.79
C ILE A 29 -11.63 12.56 4.22
N VAL A 30 -11.88 11.26 4.39
CA VAL A 30 -13.18 10.75 4.86
C VAL A 30 -13.51 11.31 6.25
N HIS A 31 -12.55 11.31 7.17
CA HIS A 31 -12.74 11.86 8.51
C HIS A 31 -13.04 13.36 8.51
N TRP A 32 -12.23 14.16 7.81
CA TRP A 32 -12.42 15.61 7.77
C TRP A 32 -13.73 16.01 7.09
N VAL A 33 -14.14 15.29 6.04
CA VAL A 33 -15.46 15.46 5.42
C VAL A 33 -16.57 15.15 6.41
N ALA A 34 -16.49 14.04 7.14
CA ALA A 34 -17.49 13.67 8.14
C ALA A 34 -17.59 14.69 9.29
N VAL A 35 -16.46 15.24 9.74
CA VAL A 35 -16.43 16.31 10.74
C VAL A 35 -17.04 17.60 10.18
N TYR A 36 -16.70 17.99 8.95
CA TYR A 36 -17.25 19.18 8.30
C TYR A 36 -18.78 19.15 8.21
N PHE A 37 -19.36 17.99 7.94
CA PHE A 37 -20.82 17.78 7.90
C PHE A 37 -21.45 17.45 9.26
N ASN A 38 -20.71 17.53 10.37
CA ASN A 38 -21.17 17.20 11.73
C ASN A 38 -21.68 15.75 11.89
N ILE A 39 -21.23 14.82 11.04
CA ILE A 39 -21.53 13.38 11.16
C ILE A 39 -20.66 12.76 12.26
N ALA A 40 -19.39 13.18 12.32
CA ALA A 40 -18.42 12.83 13.36
C ALA A 40 -18.02 14.08 14.15
N ARG A 41 -17.59 13.90 15.42
CA ARG A 41 -17.11 15.00 16.26
C ARG A 41 -15.59 15.12 16.28
N SER A 42 -14.90 14.07 15.87
CA SER A 42 -13.45 13.95 15.93
C SER A 42 -12.89 13.20 14.73
N THR A 43 -11.60 13.38 14.47
CA THR A 43 -10.85 12.65 13.44
C THR A 43 -10.02 11.53 14.06
N THR A 44 -9.44 10.66 13.21
CA THR A 44 -8.55 9.60 13.68
C THR A 44 -7.31 10.14 14.40
N GLY A 45 -6.73 11.27 13.99
CA GLY A 45 -5.66 11.91 14.75
C GLY A 45 -6.06 12.31 16.17
N HIS A 46 -7.28 12.83 16.37
CA HIS A 46 -7.78 13.15 17.72
C HIS A 46 -7.90 11.89 18.58
N TYR A 47 -8.44 10.83 18.00
CA TYR A 47 -8.59 9.54 18.66
C TYR A 47 -7.25 8.90 19.02
N LEU A 48 -6.30 8.86 18.09
CA LEU A 48 -4.93 8.37 18.33
C LEU A 48 -4.19 9.20 19.38
N SER A 49 -4.36 10.52 19.36
CA SER A 49 -3.82 11.40 20.40
C SER A 49 -4.34 11.02 21.79
N GLN A 50 -5.61 10.65 21.92
CA GLN A 50 -6.18 10.20 23.20
C GLN A 50 -5.70 8.82 23.63
N LEU A 51 -5.45 7.92 22.67
CA LEU A 51 -4.85 6.62 22.97
C LEU A 51 -3.42 6.75 23.51
N MET A 52 -2.62 7.68 22.96
CA MET A 52 -1.24 7.90 23.40
C MET A 52 -1.13 8.75 24.68
N PHE A 53 -2.02 9.72 24.85
CA PHE A 53 -2.04 10.61 26.02
C PHE A 53 -3.40 10.60 26.70
N PRO A 54 -3.76 9.49 27.38
CA PRO A 54 -5.06 9.39 28.04
C PRO A 54 -5.27 10.53 29.05
N HIS A 55 -6.51 11.01 29.14
CA HIS A 55 -6.98 12.05 30.08
C HIS A 55 -6.36 13.44 29.89
N GLN A 56 -5.55 13.65 28.85
CA GLN A 56 -5.02 14.98 28.56
C GLN A 56 -5.81 15.64 27.42
N PRO A 57 -5.96 16.97 27.40
CA PRO A 57 -6.61 17.64 26.27
C PRO A 57 -5.81 17.41 24.98
N VAL A 58 -6.52 17.23 23.86
CA VAL A 58 -5.93 17.18 22.52
C VAL A 58 -5.60 18.60 22.09
N VAL A 59 -4.34 18.98 22.30
CA VAL A 59 -3.77 20.21 21.75
C VAL A 59 -3.10 19.90 20.41
N LEU A 60 -2.82 20.94 19.62
CA LEU A 60 -2.28 20.80 18.25
C LEU A 60 -1.06 19.87 18.16
N SER A 61 -0.11 19.96 19.08
CA SER A 61 1.10 19.11 19.06
C SER A 61 0.78 17.62 19.22
N LYS A 62 -0.20 17.26 20.06
CA LYS A 62 -0.60 15.87 20.25
C LYS A 62 -1.46 15.36 19.10
N LEU A 63 -2.29 16.23 18.53
CA LEU A 63 -3.01 15.94 17.29
C LEU A 63 -2.01 15.59 16.17
N LEU A 64 -1.02 16.46 15.92
CA LEU A 64 0.01 16.22 14.91
C LEU A 64 0.80 14.92 15.16
N LEU A 65 1.09 14.59 16.41
CA LEU A 65 1.72 13.32 16.75
C LEU A 65 0.80 12.12 16.49
N GLY A 66 -0.50 12.26 16.76
CA GLY A 66 -1.54 11.29 16.40
C GLY A 66 -1.59 11.05 14.91
N GLU A 67 -1.66 12.12 14.12
CA GLU A 67 -1.64 12.08 12.65
C GLU A 67 -0.35 11.42 12.14
N PHE A 68 0.82 11.84 12.63
CA PHE A 68 2.10 11.25 12.25
C PHE A 68 2.13 9.73 12.52
N THR A 69 1.65 9.33 13.70
CA THR A 69 1.55 7.92 14.08
C THR A 69 0.60 7.16 13.14
N HIS A 70 -0.51 7.80 12.74
CA HIS A 70 -1.46 7.24 11.78
C HIS A 70 -0.81 6.97 10.43
N PHE A 71 -0.12 7.98 9.86
CA PHE A 71 0.60 7.85 8.59
C PHE A 71 1.66 6.76 8.65
N PHE A 72 2.42 6.67 9.74
CA PHE A 72 3.44 5.66 9.91
C PHE A 72 2.86 4.25 10.01
N ALA A 73 1.81 4.06 10.82
CA ALA A 73 1.12 2.79 10.97
C ALA A 73 0.45 2.34 9.66
N GLY A 74 -0.23 3.25 8.97
CA GLY A 74 -0.82 2.97 7.66
C GLY A 74 0.21 2.65 6.59
N GLY A 75 1.38 3.29 6.61
CA GLY A 75 2.52 2.93 5.78
C GLY A 75 3.00 1.50 6.01
N ILE A 76 3.18 1.11 7.28
CA ILE A 76 3.52 -0.28 7.65
C ILE A 76 2.44 -1.25 7.16
N MET A 77 1.16 -0.91 7.33
CA MET A 77 0.08 -1.77 6.86
C MET A 77 -0.01 -1.85 5.32
N GLY A 78 0.45 -0.84 4.60
CA GLY A 78 0.65 -0.90 3.15
C GLY A 78 1.67 -1.96 2.74
N LEU A 79 2.75 -2.15 3.52
CA LEU A 79 3.70 -3.25 3.32
C LEU A 79 3.03 -4.61 3.53
N ALA A 80 2.20 -4.75 4.55
CA ALA A 80 1.47 -5.99 4.81
C ALA A 80 0.53 -6.32 3.62
N LEU A 81 -0.16 -5.33 3.05
CA LEU A 81 -0.99 -5.55 1.86
C LEU A 81 -0.14 -5.97 0.65
N LEU A 82 1.03 -5.36 0.47
CA LEU A 82 1.96 -5.77 -0.59
C LEU A 82 2.41 -7.23 -0.42
N LEU A 83 2.72 -7.65 0.81
CA LEU A 83 3.04 -9.05 1.12
C LEU A 83 1.86 -9.99 0.79
N ILE A 84 0.62 -9.60 1.12
CA ILE A 84 -0.57 -10.35 0.71
C ILE A 84 -0.60 -10.52 -0.81
N PHE A 85 -0.28 -9.48 -1.59
CA PHE A 85 -0.24 -9.59 -3.05
C PHE A 85 0.90 -10.47 -3.57
N PHE A 86 2.06 -10.49 -2.90
CA PHE A 86 3.15 -11.41 -3.28
C PHE A 86 2.77 -12.87 -3.02
N VAL A 87 2.11 -13.16 -1.90
CA VAL A 87 1.76 -14.54 -1.53
C VAL A 87 0.54 -15.04 -2.33
N SER A 88 -0.49 -14.21 -2.44
CA SER A 88 -1.79 -14.63 -3.00
C SER A 88 -2.06 -14.14 -4.42
N GLY A 89 -1.11 -13.44 -5.03
CA GLY A 89 -1.23 -12.80 -6.33
C GLY A 89 -2.09 -11.52 -6.34
N SER A 90 -2.11 -10.82 -7.47
CA SER A 90 -2.83 -9.55 -7.65
C SER A 90 -4.31 -9.68 -8.02
N ARG A 91 -4.79 -10.91 -8.27
CA ARG A 91 -6.21 -11.16 -8.60
C ARG A 91 -7.10 -10.73 -7.43
N PHE A 92 -8.15 -9.97 -7.73
CA PHE A 92 -9.04 -9.34 -6.73
C PHE A 92 -8.31 -8.41 -5.74
N GLY A 93 -7.24 -7.74 -6.17
CA GLY A 93 -6.41 -6.93 -5.28
C GLY A 93 -7.15 -5.83 -4.52
N VAL A 94 -8.11 -5.13 -5.15
CA VAL A 94 -8.92 -4.10 -4.45
C VAL A 94 -9.79 -4.75 -3.36
N THR A 95 -10.43 -5.89 -3.64
CA THR A 95 -11.21 -6.63 -2.65
C THR A 95 -10.34 -7.09 -1.47
N LYS A 96 -9.11 -7.54 -1.73
CA LYS A 96 -8.14 -7.89 -0.68
C LYS A 96 -7.74 -6.69 0.17
N GLY A 97 -7.54 -5.53 -0.47
CA GLY A 97 -7.26 -4.27 0.22
C GLY A 97 -8.42 -3.84 1.13
N ILE A 98 -9.64 -3.85 0.60
CA ILE A 98 -10.88 -3.61 1.36
C ILE A 98 -11.02 -4.59 2.53
N GLY A 99 -10.77 -5.88 2.30
CA GLY A 99 -10.82 -6.90 3.35
C GLY A 99 -9.80 -6.66 4.47
N LEU A 100 -8.57 -6.26 4.11
CA LEU A 100 -7.57 -5.85 5.10
C LEU A 100 -8.00 -4.58 5.84
N GLY A 101 -8.54 -3.59 5.14
CA GLY A 101 -9.10 -2.37 5.73
C GLY A 101 -10.17 -2.67 6.79
N LEU A 102 -11.14 -3.54 6.47
CA LEU A 102 -12.16 -3.98 7.43
C LEU A 102 -11.56 -4.71 8.64
N ALA A 103 -10.59 -5.60 8.42
CA ALA A 103 -9.92 -6.29 9.52
C ALA A 103 -9.18 -5.30 10.44
N LEU A 104 -8.52 -4.30 9.85
CA LEU A 104 -7.85 -3.23 10.59
C LEU A 104 -8.85 -2.34 11.33
N TRP A 105 -10.01 -2.04 10.76
CA TRP A 105 -11.07 -1.31 11.44
C TRP A 105 -11.53 -2.03 12.71
N VAL A 106 -11.78 -3.35 12.64
CA VAL A 106 -12.12 -4.15 13.83
C VAL A 106 -11.00 -4.08 14.87
N LEU A 107 -9.74 -4.24 14.43
CA LEU A 107 -8.59 -4.15 15.33
C LEU A 107 -8.51 -2.77 16.00
N HIS A 108 -8.66 -1.70 15.22
CA HIS A 108 -8.49 -0.33 15.65
C HIS A 108 -9.62 0.17 16.55
N VAL A 109 -10.87 -0.16 16.21
CA VAL A 109 -12.05 0.36 16.92
C VAL A 109 -12.50 -0.56 18.05
N ALA A 110 -12.41 -1.89 17.87
CA ALA A 110 -12.94 -2.85 18.86
C ALA A 110 -11.85 -3.45 19.77
N ILE A 111 -10.65 -3.71 19.25
CA ILE A 111 -9.63 -4.47 20.02
C ILE A 111 -8.68 -3.53 20.76
N ILE A 112 -7.93 -2.68 20.06
CA ILE A 112 -6.88 -1.81 20.61
C ILE A 112 -7.35 -0.96 21.80
N PRO A 113 -8.45 -0.19 21.73
CA PRO A 113 -8.92 0.63 22.86
C PRO A 113 -9.32 -0.19 24.09
N ASN A 114 -9.65 -1.48 23.93
CA ASN A 114 -9.96 -2.36 25.05
C ASN A 114 -8.72 -3.01 25.69
N LEU A 115 -7.57 -2.99 25.01
CA LEU A 115 -6.29 -3.50 25.51
C LEU A 115 -5.44 -2.43 26.22
N ILE A 116 -5.67 -1.14 25.93
CA ILE A 116 -4.88 -0.04 26.49
C ILE A 116 -5.48 0.40 27.84
N SER A 117 -4.61 0.57 28.85
CA SER A 117 -4.94 1.09 30.17
C SER A 117 -4.00 2.26 30.54
N PRO A 118 -4.54 3.41 31.00
CA PRO A 118 -5.95 3.69 31.20
C PRO A 118 -6.69 3.90 29.87
N ARG A 119 -7.99 3.55 29.84
CA ARG A 119 -8.82 3.66 28.64
C ARG A 119 -9.00 5.13 28.24
N PRO A 120 -9.00 5.45 26.93
CA PRO A 120 -9.27 6.81 26.48
C PRO A 120 -10.68 7.27 26.91
N TYR A 121 -10.83 8.58 27.16
CA TYR A 121 -12.11 9.15 27.61
C TYR A 121 -13.13 9.28 26.47
N ILE A 122 -12.66 9.34 25.22
CA ILE A 122 -13.50 9.41 24.02
C ILE A 122 -13.83 7.98 23.58
N TYR A 123 -15.02 7.51 23.95
CA TYR A 123 -15.63 6.39 23.24
C TYR A 123 -16.08 6.87 21.87
N ARG A 124 -15.68 6.17 20.82
CA ARG A 124 -16.20 6.40 19.47
C ARG A 124 -17.71 6.21 19.52
N THR A 125 -18.44 7.25 19.14
CA THR A 125 -19.89 7.16 18.93
C THR A 125 -20.19 6.19 17.78
N PHE A 126 -21.43 5.73 17.68
CA PHE A 126 -21.85 4.86 16.58
C PHE A 126 -21.53 5.46 15.20
N ASN A 127 -21.79 6.76 15.02
CA ASN A 127 -21.48 7.45 13.77
C ASN A 127 -19.98 7.51 13.50
N GLU A 128 -19.17 7.79 14.52
CA GLU A 128 -17.71 7.79 14.36
C GLU A 128 -17.17 6.41 14.00
N ALA A 129 -17.72 5.34 14.58
CA ALA A 129 -17.35 3.97 14.23
C ALA A 129 -17.71 3.62 12.77
N LEU A 130 -18.84 4.11 12.25
CA LEU A 130 -19.21 3.97 10.83
C LEU A 130 -18.29 4.79 9.91
N VAL A 131 -17.92 6.00 10.33
CA VAL A 131 -16.95 6.82 9.58
C VAL A 131 -15.58 6.15 9.58
N ASP A 132 -15.11 5.63 10.71
CA ASP A 132 -13.87 4.85 10.81
C ASP A 132 -13.90 3.65 9.85
N MET A 133 -15.04 2.94 9.77
CA MET A 133 -15.21 1.82 8.84
C MET A 133 -15.09 2.29 7.39
N GLY A 134 -15.79 3.37 7.01
CA GLY A 134 -15.72 3.96 5.68
C GLY A 134 -14.31 4.43 5.31
N ALA A 135 -13.60 5.03 6.27
CA ALA A 135 -12.24 5.53 6.10
C ALA A 135 -11.25 4.36 5.88
N HIS A 136 -11.36 3.29 6.66
CA HIS A 136 -10.53 2.09 6.48
C HIS A 136 -10.81 1.34 5.18
N LEU A 137 -12.07 1.34 4.72
CA LEU A 137 -12.44 0.83 3.39
C LEU A 137 -11.78 1.65 2.28
N ALA A 138 -11.82 2.98 2.40
CA ALA A 138 -11.17 3.89 1.47
C ALA A 138 -9.64 3.70 1.47
N TRP A 139 -9.02 3.63 2.65
CA TRP A 139 -7.60 3.29 2.83
C TRP A 139 -7.25 2.01 2.07
N GLY A 140 -7.95 0.92 2.35
CA GLY A 140 -7.68 -0.39 1.76
C GLY A 140 -7.82 -0.40 0.23
N ALA A 141 -8.85 0.27 -0.29
CA ALA A 141 -9.07 0.40 -1.72
C ALA A 141 -7.98 1.24 -2.40
N ILE A 142 -7.65 2.42 -1.85
CA ILE A 142 -6.65 3.33 -2.41
C ILE A 142 -5.26 2.71 -2.39
N THR A 143 -4.85 2.13 -1.26
CA THR A 143 -3.56 1.43 -1.13
C THR A 143 -3.46 0.29 -2.13
N ALA A 144 -4.51 -0.54 -2.27
CA ALA A 144 -4.54 -1.62 -3.26
C ALA A 144 -4.41 -1.09 -4.69
N LEU A 145 -5.18 -0.07 -5.06
CA LEU A 145 -5.13 0.53 -6.39
C LEU A 145 -3.74 1.06 -6.72
N PHE A 146 -3.08 1.73 -5.77
CA PHE A 146 -1.75 2.27 -5.97
C PHE A 146 -0.71 1.16 -6.16
N ILE A 147 -0.75 0.11 -5.35
CA ILE A 147 0.14 -1.06 -5.52
C ILE A 147 -0.10 -1.72 -6.88
N LEU A 148 -1.35 -1.97 -7.27
CA LEU A 148 -1.68 -2.60 -8.56
C LEU A 148 -1.23 -1.74 -9.74
N TYR A 149 -1.47 -0.44 -9.68
CA TYR A 149 -1.17 0.49 -10.77
C TYR A 149 0.32 0.75 -10.93
N ILE A 150 1.06 0.93 -9.84
CA ILE A 150 2.48 1.29 -9.92
C ILE A 150 3.36 0.05 -9.95
N PHE A 151 3.09 -0.94 -9.11
CA PHE A 151 4.00 -2.08 -8.94
C PHE A 151 3.76 -3.15 -9.99
N PHE A 152 2.54 -3.65 -10.11
CA PHE A 152 2.25 -4.78 -11.01
C PHE A 152 2.18 -4.37 -12.49
N LYS A 153 1.49 -3.27 -12.81
CA LYS A 153 1.41 -2.79 -14.20
C LYS A 153 2.79 -2.42 -14.78
N GLN A 154 3.69 -1.89 -13.96
CA GLN A 154 5.05 -1.57 -14.40
C GLN A 154 5.89 -2.83 -14.57
N SER A 155 5.78 -3.80 -13.65
CA SER A 155 6.48 -5.08 -13.73
C SER A 155 6.10 -5.84 -15.00
N ASP A 156 4.81 -5.91 -15.34
CA ASP A 156 4.33 -6.57 -16.56
C ASP A 156 4.84 -5.91 -17.83
N ARG A 157 4.91 -4.57 -17.87
CA ARG A 157 5.48 -3.84 -19.01
C ARG A 157 6.96 -4.16 -19.18
N LEU A 158 7.72 -4.12 -18.09
CA LEU A 158 9.16 -4.42 -18.12
C LEU A 158 9.45 -5.84 -18.60
N ILE A 159 8.65 -6.83 -18.16
CA ILE A 159 8.78 -8.21 -18.61
C ILE A 159 8.47 -8.32 -20.11
N LYS A 160 7.40 -7.68 -20.59
CA LYS A 160 7.05 -7.67 -22.01
C LYS A 160 8.13 -6.99 -22.87
N ASP A 161 8.69 -5.87 -22.42
CA ASP A 161 9.75 -5.15 -23.13
C ASP A 161 11.05 -5.96 -23.16
N ALA A 162 11.38 -6.64 -22.06
CA ALA A 162 12.53 -7.54 -21.99
C ALA A 162 12.36 -8.75 -22.91
N ALA A 163 11.18 -9.38 -22.93
CA ALA A 163 10.88 -10.49 -23.84
C ALA A 163 10.94 -10.06 -25.32
N LYS A 164 10.40 -8.88 -25.65
CA LYS A 164 10.51 -8.30 -27.00
C LYS A 164 11.96 -8.04 -27.40
N SER A 165 12.76 -7.50 -26.49
CA SER A 165 14.18 -7.22 -26.71
C SER A 165 15.00 -8.50 -26.89
N ALA A 166 14.70 -9.54 -26.10
CA ALA A 166 15.33 -10.87 -26.21
C ALA A 166 15.00 -11.53 -27.56
N ASN A 167 13.73 -11.48 -27.99
CA ASN A 167 13.34 -11.99 -29.31
C ASN A 167 14.03 -11.25 -30.45
N ILE A 168 14.14 -9.91 -30.38
CA ILE A 168 14.87 -9.12 -31.38
C ILE A 168 16.36 -9.49 -31.39
N CYS A 169 16.97 -9.69 -30.23
CA CYS A 169 18.37 -10.07 -30.11
C CYS A 169 18.63 -11.48 -30.67
N LEU A 170 17.76 -12.43 -30.37
CA LEU A 170 17.80 -13.80 -30.91
C LEU A 170 17.72 -13.77 -32.44
N TRP A 171 16.79 -12.98 -33.00
CA TRP A 171 16.66 -12.78 -34.43
C TRP A 171 17.90 -12.15 -35.07
N LYS A 172 18.46 -11.08 -34.48
CA LYS A 172 19.72 -10.47 -34.96
C LYS A 172 20.90 -11.45 -34.91
N LYS A 173 20.95 -12.33 -33.91
CA LYS A 173 22.00 -13.35 -33.79
C LYS A 173 21.85 -14.42 -34.86
N LEU A 174 20.62 -14.85 -35.14
CA LEU A 174 20.31 -15.79 -36.22
C LEU A 174 20.67 -15.21 -37.59
N THR A 175 20.22 -13.99 -37.91
CA THR A 175 20.51 -13.36 -39.21
C THR A 175 21.99 -13.09 -39.41
N ASN A 176 22.72 -12.65 -38.39
CA ASN A 176 24.17 -12.48 -38.48
C ASN A 176 24.92 -13.80 -38.70
N ASN A 177 24.44 -14.92 -38.13
CA ASN A 177 25.04 -16.23 -38.37
C ASN A 177 24.75 -16.74 -39.80
N ILE A 178 23.57 -16.42 -40.35
CA ILE A 178 23.22 -16.69 -41.76
C ILE A 178 24.14 -15.88 -42.69
N ILE A 179 24.22 -14.56 -42.49
CA ILE A 179 25.04 -13.66 -43.33
C ILE A 179 26.52 -14.04 -43.30
N LYS A 180 27.04 -14.48 -42.15
CA LYS A 180 28.44 -14.92 -42.01
C LYS A 180 28.69 -16.37 -42.44
N GLY A 181 27.70 -17.06 -43.01
CA GLY A 181 27.84 -18.45 -43.47
C GLY A 181 28.17 -19.47 -42.37
N ARG A 182 27.89 -19.16 -41.09
CA ARG A 182 28.26 -20.00 -39.93
C ARG A 182 27.16 -20.99 -39.53
N PHE A 183 26.39 -21.51 -40.48
CA PHE A 183 25.48 -22.63 -40.23
C PHE A 183 26.24 -23.96 -40.38
N PHE A 184 27.12 -24.25 -39.41
CA PHE A 184 27.68 -25.60 -39.29
C PHE A 184 26.63 -26.49 -38.63
N ILE A 185 25.81 -27.15 -39.46
CA ILE A 185 24.98 -28.27 -39.04
C ILE A 185 25.95 -29.40 -38.67
N ARG A 186 26.31 -29.49 -37.39
CA ARG A 186 27.06 -30.61 -36.84
C ARG A 186 26.06 -31.75 -36.59
N LEU A 187 25.69 -32.46 -37.65
CA LEU A 187 25.01 -33.76 -37.54
C LEU A 187 26.01 -34.73 -36.90
N LYS A 188 25.89 -34.93 -35.58
CA LYS A 188 26.53 -36.07 -34.92
C LYS A 188 25.80 -37.32 -35.41
N ARG A 189 26.51 -38.15 -36.18
CA ARG A 189 26.17 -39.56 -36.37
C ARG A 189 26.52 -40.33 -35.11
#